data_AF-A0A7J3MX51-F1
#
_entry.id   AF-A0A7J3MX51-F1
#
_cell.length_a   1.000
_cell.length_b   1.000
_cell.length_c   1.000
_cell.angle_alpha   90.00
_cell.angle_beta   90.00
_cell.angle_gamma   90.00
#
_symmetry.space_group_name_H-M   'P 1'
#
loop_
_entity.id
_entity.type
_entity.pdbx_description
1 polymer ?
#
loop_
_entity_poly.entity_id
_entity_poly.type
_entity_poly.pdbx_seq_one_letter_code
_entity_poly.pdbx_strand_id
1 'polypeptide(L)'
;MNEEEAKGLIGDTTVTAYRRVHEVIASVLDRVVMLKALRSDDKVTFQKILQELLIELSRALVLVKYQQARKQLFHCLAMKLASLVRATSRILRKSLDELNKNAQNYDDIVENVVNTLIRARTLLDALTTLVYMYGKKHGKRE
;
A
#
# COMPACT_ATOMS: atom_id res chain seq x y z
N MET A 1 -10.70 -13.11 -12.27
CA MET A 1 -9.33 -13.46 -12.68
C MET A 1 -9.22 -14.97 -12.65
N ASN A 2 -8.76 -15.59 -13.73
CA ASN A 2 -8.56 -17.04 -13.80
C ASN A 2 -7.13 -17.44 -13.36
N GLU A 3 -6.84 -18.74 -13.34
CA GLU A 3 -5.54 -19.25 -12.86
C GLU A 3 -4.35 -18.81 -13.73
N GLU A 4 -4.50 -18.80 -15.06
CA GLU A 4 -3.43 -18.38 -15.98
C GLU A 4 -3.09 -16.90 -15.81
N GLU A 5 -4.11 -16.05 -15.70
CA GLU A 5 -3.94 -14.62 -15.40
C GLU A 5 -3.24 -14.41 -14.06
N ALA A 6 -3.60 -15.20 -13.03
CA ALA A 6 -2.97 -15.13 -11.72
C ALA A 6 -1.49 -15.52 -11.80
N LYS A 7 -1.17 -16.63 -12.47
CA LYS A 7 0.22 -17.07 -12.70
C LYS A 7 1.01 -16.05 -13.51
N GLY A 8 0.41 -15.45 -14.54
CA GLY A 8 1.02 -14.38 -15.33
C GLY A 8 1.26 -13.09 -14.54
N LEU A 9 0.40 -12.78 -13.55
CA LEU A 9 0.59 -11.65 -12.66
C LEU A 9 1.73 -11.90 -11.64
N ILE A 10 1.76 -13.08 -11.02
CA ILE A 10 2.72 -13.43 -9.96
C ILE A 10 4.09 -13.78 -10.53
N GLY A 11 4.15 -14.51 -11.65
CA GLY A 11 5.37 -14.95 -12.32
C GLY A 11 6.38 -15.57 -11.37
N ASP A 12 7.66 -15.21 -11.56
CA ASP A 12 8.77 -15.73 -10.77
C ASP A 12 8.95 -15.09 -9.37
N THR A 13 7.90 -14.43 -8.86
CA THR A 13 7.96 -13.78 -7.54
C THR A 13 8.29 -14.79 -6.45
N THR A 14 9.27 -14.46 -5.61
CA THR A 14 9.55 -15.22 -4.40
C THR A 14 8.61 -14.80 -3.28
N VAL A 15 8.01 -15.78 -2.57
CA VAL A 15 7.11 -15.51 -1.44
C VAL A 15 7.82 -14.68 -0.36
N THR A 16 9.11 -14.93 -0.13
CA THR A 16 9.90 -14.21 0.89
C THR A 16 10.14 -12.74 0.53
N ALA A 17 10.44 -12.41 -0.72
CA ALA A 17 10.62 -11.01 -1.10
C ALA A 17 9.28 -10.26 -1.11
N TYR A 18 8.20 -10.92 -1.56
CA TYR A 18 6.87 -10.36 -1.45
C TYR A 18 6.48 -10.10 -0.01
N ARG A 19 6.70 -11.05 0.91
CA ARG A 19 6.38 -10.89 2.34
C ARG A 19 7.00 -9.61 2.91
N ARG A 20 8.28 -9.34 2.65
CA ARG A 20 8.95 -8.12 3.14
C ARG A 20 8.28 -6.85 2.61
N VAL A 21 7.86 -6.86 1.35
CA VAL A 21 7.17 -5.73 0.72
C VAL A 21 5.76 -5.58 1.29
N HIS A 22 5.05 -6.69 1.44
CA HIS A 22 3.72 -6.75 2.04
C HIS A 22 3.73 -6.20 3.46
N GLU A 23 4.65 -6.65 4.32
CA GLU A 23 4.75 -6.21 5.71
C GLU A 23 4.95 -4.69 5.81
N VAL A 24 5.84 -4.13 4.98
CA VAL A 24 6.09 -2.68 4.96
C VAL A 24 4.86 -1.92 4.46
N ILE A 25 4.24 -2.33 3.35
CA ILE A 25 3.05 -1.63 2.84
C ILE A 25 1.88 -1.77 3.83
N ALA A 26 1.64 -2.97 4.36
CA ALA A 26 0.57 -3.25 5.31
C ALA A 26 0.74 -2.41 6.58
N SER A 27 1.94 -2.35 7.15
CA SER A 27 2.23 -1.53 8.33
C SER A 27 1.87 -0.05 8.12
N VAL A 28 2.13 0.50 6.93
CA VAL A 28 1.77 1.89 6.60
C VAL A 28 0.27 2.06 6.46
N LEU A 29 -0.41 1.09 5.83
CA LEU A 29 -1.86 1.15 5.63
C LEU A 29 -2.64 0.92 6.94
N ASP A 30 -2.11 0.12 7.85
CA ASP A 30 -2.72 -0.21 9.14
C ASP A 30 -2.70 0.97 10.13
N ARG A 31 -1.93 2.04 9.84
CA ARG A 31 -2.04 3.33 10.54
C ARG A 31 -3.42 3.98 10.43
N VAL A 32 -4.31 3.45 9.59
CA VAL A 32 -5.74 3.80 9.60
C VAL A 32 -6.38 3.67 10.98
N VAL A 33 -5.90 2.74 11.83
CA VAL A 33 -6.39 2.58 13.21
C VAL A 33 -6.12 3.83 14.03
N MET A 34 -4.96 4.47 13.86
CA MET A 34 -4.63 5.73 14.53
C MET A 34 -5.55 6.85 14.07
N LEU A 35 -5.84 6.91 12.77
CA LEU A 35 -6.72 7.94 12.20
C LEU A 35 -8.16 7.82 12.70
N LYS A 36 -8.67 6.60 12.87
CA LYS A 36 -10.01 6.35 13.43
C LYS A 36 -10.13 6.73 14.91
N ALA A 37 -9.02 6.80 15.63
CA ALA A 37 -8.99 7.17 17.04
C ALA A 37 -8.87 8.68 17.28
N LEU A 38 -8.61 9.47 16.23
CA LEU A 38 -8.54 10.93 16.33
C LEU A 38 -9.92 11.53 16.56
N ARG A 39 -9.96 12.57 17.38
CA ARG A 39 -11.14 13.42 17.53
C ARG A 39 -11.22 14.40 16.36
N SER A 40 -12.44 14.84 16.04
CA SER A 40 -12.74 15.71 14.90
C SER A 40 -12.02 17.08 14.93
N ASP A 41 -11.51 17.50 16.09
CA ASP A 41 -10.83 18.79 16.29
C ASP A 41 -9.30 18.71 16.13
N ASP A 42 -8.71 17.52 15.99
CA ASP A 42 -7.26 17.35 15.97
C ASP A 42 -6.62 17.46 14.57
N LYS A 43 -6.90 18.57 13.88
CA LYS A 43 -6.47 18.82 12.50
C LYS A 43 -4.95 18.81 12.35
N VAL A 44 -4.23 19.38 13.31
CA VAL A 44 -2.76 19.48 13.27
C VAL A 44 -2.11 18.10 13.36
N THR A 45 -2.60 17.23 14.25
CA THR A 45 -2.08 15.86 14.37
C THR A 45 -2.43 15.04 13.15
N PHE A 46 -3.64 15.17 12.61
CA PHE A 46 -4.03 14.51 11.36
C PHE A 46 -3.11 14.88 10.19
N GLN A 47 -2.79 16.17 10.03
CA GLN A 47 -1.85 16.63 9.00
C GLN A 47 -0.45 16.04 9.17
N LYS A 48 0.07 15.99 10.40
CA LYS A 48 1.38 15.36 10.69
C LYS A 48 1.38 13.88 10.34
N ILE A 49 0.34 13.14 10.71
CA ILE A 49 0.22 11.72 10.38
C ILE A 49 0.18 11.52 8.86
N LEU A 50 -0.57 12.35 8.11
CA LEU A 50 -0.58 12.28 6.65
C LEU A 50 0.80 12.51 6.03
N GLN A 51 1.57 13.47 6.54
CA GLN A 51 2.93 13.73 6.07
C GLN A 51 3.84 12.53 6.31
N GLU A 52 3.77 11.93 7.50
CA GLU A 52 4.53 10.72 7.83
C GLU A 52 4.14 9.55 6.91
N LEU A 53 2.83 9.32 6.70
CA LEU A 53 2.34 8.28 5.79
C LEU A 53 2.86 8.45 4.37
N LEU A 54 2.92 9.67 3.86
CA LEU A 54 3.49 9.96 2.53
C LEU A 54 4.97 9.61 2.44
N ILE A 55 5.74 9.87 3.51
CA ILE A 55 7.16 9.50 3.58
C ILE A 55 7.30 7.97 3.61
N GLU A 56 6.50 7.29 4.42
CA GLU A 56 6.55 5.84 4.54
C GLU A 56 6.09 5.12 3.25
N LEU A 57 5.05 5.61 2.58
CA LEU A 57 4.64 5.13 1.26
C LEU A 57 5.75 5.32 0.22
N SER A 58 6.50 6.42 0.29
CA SER A 58 7.65 6.65 -0.58
C SER A 58 8.75 5.61 -0.33
N ARG A 59 9.04 5.28 0.94
CA ARG A 59 9.98 4.21 1.31
C ARG A 59 9.48 2.83 0.83
N ALA A 60 8.19 2.55 0.97
CA ALA A 60 7.58 1.32 0.48
C ALA A 60 7.72 1.18 -1.05
N LEU A 61 7.54 2.28 -1.80
CA LEU A 61 7.74 2.30 -3.25
C LEU A 61 9.19 1.99 -3.63
N VAL A 62 10.16 2.56 -2.91
CA VAL A 62 11.59 2.26 -3.11
C VAL A 62 11.85 0.78 -2.86
N LEU A 63 11.28 0.20 -1.80
CA LEU A 63 11.41 -1.23 -1.50
C LEU A 63 10.84 -2.12 -2.62
N VAL A 64 9.65 -1.80 -3.14
CA VAL A 64 9.06 -2.51 -4.30
C VAL A 64 10.03 -2.49 -5.48
N LYS A 65 10.57 -1.32 -5.81
CA LYS A 65 11.51 -1.15 -6.94
C LYS A 65 12.84 -1.86 -6.71
N TYR A 66 13.32 -1.86 -5.47
CA TYR A 66 14.52 -2.58 -5.08
C TYR A 66 14.35 -4.10 -5.24
N GLN A 67 13.25 -4.68 -4.74
CA GLN A 67 13.00 -6.13 -4.91
C GLN A 67 12.77 -6.51 -6.38
N GLN A 68 12.14 -5.63 -7.15
CA GLN A 68 11.99 -5.79 -8.60
C GLN A 68 13.36 -5.80 -9.31
N ALA A 69 14.24 -4.86 -8.99
CA ALA A 69 15.59 -4.78 -9.57
C ALA A 69 16.44 -6.02 -9.26
N ARG A 70 16.24 -6.62 -8.08
CA ARG A 70 16.85 -7.91 -7.69
C ARG A 70 16.21 -9.13 -8.36
N LYS A 71 15.22 -8.94 -9.23
CA LYS A 71 14.43 -10.00 -9.88
C LYS A 71 13.73 -10.93 -8.88
N GLN A 72 13.43 -10.44 -7.67
CA GLN A 72 12.75 -11.20 -6.62
C GLN A 72 11.23 -10.97 -6.61
N LEU A 73 10.78 -9.87 -7.24
CA LEU A 73 9.40 -9.62 -7.63
C LEU A 73 9.28 -9.61 -9.15
N PHE A 74 8.28 -10.32 -9.67
CA PHE A 74 7.96 -10.29 -11.10
C PHE A 74 7.47 -8.89 -11.51
N HIS A 75 7.76 -8.50 -12.76
CA HIS A 75 7.51 -7.14 -13.24
C HIS A 75 6.04 -6.74 -13.10
N CYS A 76 5.09 -7.61 -13.47
CA CYS A 76 3.66 -7.32 -13.41
C CYS A 76 3.20 -7.05 -11.98
N LEU A 77 3.55 -7.92 -11.02
CA LEU A 77 3.23 -7.72 -9.61
C LEU A 77 3.88 -6.46 -9.05
N ALA A 78 5.16 -6.21 -9.33
CA ALA A 78 5.86 -5.00 -8.88
C ALA A 78 5.19 -3.73 -9.41
N MET A 79 4.69 -3.75 -10.66
CA MET A 79 3.94 -2.64 -11.23
C MET A 79 2.58 -2.43 -10.55
N LYS A 80 1.86 -3.52 -10.21
CA LYS A 80 0.60 -3.42 -9.45
C LYS A 80 0.82 -2.86 -8.05
N LEU A 81 1.84 -3.34 -7.32
CA LEU A 81 2.20 -2.82 -5.99
C LEU A 81 2.62 -1.35 -6.06
N ALA A 82 3.46 -0.98 -7.03
CA ALA A 82 3.85 0.41 -7.25
C ALA A 82 2.66 1.30 -7.61
N SER A 83 1.72 0.80 -8.41
CA SER A 83 0.50 1.52 -8.76
C SER A 83 -0.39 1.74 -7.54
N LEU A 84 -0.55 0.72 -6.69
CA LEU A 84 -1.30 0.81 -5.43
C LEU A 84 -0.72 1.93 -4.55
N VAL A 85 0.60 1.86 -4.28
CA VAL A 85 1.29 2.86 -3.44
C VAL A 85 1.17 4.28 -4.01
N ARG A 86 1.32 4.44 -5.33
CA ARG A 86 1.19 5.75 -5.99
C ARG A 86 -0.24 6.29 -5.95
N ALA A 87 -1.24 5.44 -6.17
CA ALA A 87 -2.65 5.83 -6.12
C ALA A 87 -3.02 6.29 -4.70
N THR A 88 -2.64 5.53 -3.69
CA THR A 88 -2.82 5.91 -2.27
C THR A 88 -2.11 7.24 -1.98
N SER A 89 -0.82 7.36 -2.34
CA SER A 89 -0.05 8.59 -2.10
C SER A 89 -0.66 9.83 -2.77
N ARG A 90 -1.23 9.68 -3.97
CA ARG A 90 -1.89 10.78 -4.69
C ARG A 90 -3.12 11.27 -3.92
N ILE A 91 -3.95 10.34 -3.43
CA ILE A 91 -5.15 10.69 -2.67
C ILE A 91 -4.75 11.37 -1.35
N LEU A 92 -3.80 10.79 -0.61
CA LEU A 92 -3.33 11.40 0.65
C LEU A 92 -2.75 12.79 0.45
N ARG A 93 -1.99 13.01 -0.63
CA ARG A 93 -1.43 14.33 -0.96
C ARG A 93 -2.54 15.33 -1.28
N LYS A 94 -3.54 14.94 -2.08
CA LYS A 94 -4.70 15.78 -2.39
C LYS A 94 -5.44 16.18 -1.10
N SER A 95 -5.69 15.22 -0.20
CA SER A 95 -6.33 15.49 1.09
C SER A 95 -5.50 16.43 1.97
N LEU A 96 -4.17 16.27 2.01
CA LEU A 96 -3.29 17.18 2.74
C LEU A 96 -3.33 18.61 2.17
N ASP A 97 -3.32 18.74 0.84
CA ASP A 97 -3.39 20.03 0.16
C ASP A 97 -4.74 20.73 0.42
N GLU A 98 -5.84 19.99 0.46
CA GLU A 98 -7.17 20.50 0.84
C GLU A 98 -7.19 21.00 2.29
N LEU A 99 -6.63 20.24 3.23
CA LEU A 99 -6.56 20.65 4.63
C LEU A 99 -5.74 21.93 4.84
N ASN A 100 -4.63 22.07 4.11
CA ASN A 100 -3.77 23.26 4.16
C ASN A 100 -4.46 24.52 3.64
N LYS A 101 -5.49 24.37 2.79
CA LYS A 101 -6.30 25.49 2.27
C LYS A 101 -7.45 25.90 3.20
N ASN A 102 -7.43 25.46 4.46
CA ASN A 102 -8.49 25.70 5.44
C ASN A 102 -9.87 25.23 4.95
N ALA A 103 -9.92 24.05 4.35
CA ALA A 103 -11.18 23.45 3.93
C ALA A 103 -12.15 23.25 5.11
N GLN A 104 -13.42 23.59 4.89
CA GLN A 104 -14.49 23.46 5.89
C GLN A 104 -14.99 22.01 6.06
N ASN A 105 -14.65 21.12 5.13
CA ASN A 105 -15.11 19.73 5.08
C ASN A 105 -14.10 18.75 5.69
N TYR A 106 -13.57 19.08 6.88
CA TYR A 106 -12.55 18.25 7.55
C TYR A 106 -12.97 16.78 7.69
N ASP A 107 -14.18 16.53 8.16
CA ASP A 107 -14.69 15.18 8.40
C ASP A 107 -14.75 14.35 7.12
N ASP A 108 -15.21 14.93 6.00
CA ASP A 108 -15.24 14.27 4.69
C ASP A 108 -13.83 13.89 4.21
N ILE A 109 -12.85 14.76 4.46
CA ILE A 109 -11.44 14.51 4.11
C ILE A 109 -10.89 13.35 4.93
N VAL A 110 -11.15 13.34 6.24
CA VAL A 110 -10.74 12.25 7.13
C VAL A 110 -11.36 10.93 6.69
N GLU A 111 -12.66 10.92 6.41
CA GLU A 111 -13.38 9.73 5.95
C GLU A 111 -12.81 9.22 4.62
N ASN A 112 -12.57 10.11 3.65
CA ASN A 112 -11.99 9.74 2.37
C ASN A 112 -10.58 9.12 2.50
N VAL A 113 -9.74 9.68 3.38
CA VAL A 113 -8.42 9.12 3.70
C VAL A 113 -8.56 7.72 4.31
N VAL A 114 -9.40 7.56 5.34
CA VAL A 114 -9.63 6.28 6.03
C VAL A 114 -10.11 5.21 5.04
N ASN A 115 -11.11 5.55 4.23
CA ASN A 115 -11.65 4.64 3.21
C ASN A 115 -10.60 4.26 2.16
N THR A 116 -9.73 5.19 1.78
CA THR A 116 -8.63 4.93 0.84
C THR A 116 -7.63 3.92 1.41
N LEU A 117 -7.22 4.09 2.68
CA LEU A 117 -6.29 3.17 3.35
C LEU A 117 -6.88 1.76 3.48
N ILE A 118 -8.15 1.65 3.88
CA ILE A 118 -8.85 0.36 3.98
C ILE A 118 -8.90 -0.34 2.64
N ARG A 119 -9.35 0.36 1.58
CA ARG A 119 -9.44 -0.20 0.23
C ARG A 119 -8.07 -0.65 -0.28
N ALA A 120 -7.04 0.15 -0.04
CA ALA A 120 -5.67 -0.22 -0.40
C ALA A 120 -5.19 -1.47 0.35
N ARG A 121 -5.52 -1.59 1.63
CA ARG A 121 -5.16 -2.75 2.47
C ARG A 121 -5.85 -4.02 1.98
N THR A 122 -7.13 -3.94 1.63
CA THR A 122 -7.89 -5.05 1.04
C THR A 122 -7.31 -5.50 -0.29
N LEU A 123 -6.96 -4.56 -1.18
CA LEU A 123 -6.30 -4.89 -2.45
C LEU A 123 -4.93 -5.55 -2.24
N LEU A 124 -4.17 -5.08 -1.25
CA LEU A 124 -2.91 -5.69 -0.87
C LEU A 124 -3.11 -7.13 -0.38
N ASP A 125 -4.11 -7.41 0.46
CA ASP A 125 -4.43 -8.78 0.91
C ASP A 125 -4.88 -9.68 -0.23
N ALA A 126 -5.66 -9.16 -1.17
CA ALA A 126 -6.04 -9.90 -2.37
C ALA A 126 -4.81 -10.28 -3.23
N LEU A 127 -3.79 -9.42 -3.31
CA LEU A 127 -2.52 -9.79 -3.95
C LEU A 127 -1.75 -10.83 -3.12
N THR A 128 -1.82 -10.73 -1.79
CA THR A 128 -1.15 -11.68 -0.89
C THR A 128 -1.65 -13.09 -1.09
N THR A 129 -2.97 -13.30 -1.16
CA THR A 129 -3.53 -14.64 -1.39
C THR A 129 -2.99 -15.26 -2.67
N LEU A 130 -2.96 -14.50 -3.76
CA LEU A 130 -2.42 -14.94 -5.05
C LEU A 130 -0.92 -15.29 -4.97
N VAL A 131 -0.13 -14.47 -4.29
CA VAL A 131 1.32 -14.75 -4.13
C VAL A 131 1.55 -16.02 -3.32
N TYR A 132 0.79 -16.25 -2.25
CA TYR A 132 0.95 -17.47 -1.45
C TYR A 132 0.48 -18.74 -2.18
N MET A 133 -0.45 -18.59 -3.13
CA MET A 133 -0.90 -19.68 -4.00
C MET A 133 0.11 -20.00 -5.12
N TYR A 134 0.61 -18.98 -5.83
CA TYR A 134 1.35 -19.16 -7.09
C TYR A 134 2.83 -18.74 -7.04
N GLY A 135 3.27 -18.10 -5.96
CA GLY A 135 4.66 -17.64 -5.83
C GLY A 135 5.65 -18.76 -5.54
N LYS A 136 6.92 -18.52 -5.87
CA LYS A 136 8.03 -19.45 -5.61
C LYS A 136 8.28 -19.57 -4.11
N LYS A 137 8.09 -20.78 -3.58
CA LYS A 137 8.45 -21.15 -2.20
C LYS A 137 9.91 -21.59 -2.19
N HIS A 138 10.74 -21.00 -1.33
CA HIS A 138 12.08 -21.58 -1.08
C HIS A 138 11.87 -22.97 -0.46
N GLY A 139 12.27 -24.03 -1.18
CA GLY A 139 12.31 -25.39 -0.61
C GLY A 139 11.81 -26.55 -1.49
N LYS A 140 11.27 -26.34 -2.69
CA LYS A 140 11.13 -27.44 -3.64
C LYS A 140 12.28 -27.40 -4.65
N ARG A 141 13.31 -28.19 -4.34
CA ARG A 141 14.13 -28.82 -5.38
C ARG A 141 13.16 -29.68 -6.19
N GLU A 142 12.88 -29.26 -7.41
CA GLU A 142 12.53 -30.21 -8.48
C GLU A 142 13.84 -30.69 -9.09
#